data_AF-A0A536UIQ7-F1
#
_entry.id   AF-A0A536UIQ7-F1
#
_cell.length_a   1.000
_cell.length_b   1.000
_cell.length_c   1.000
_cell.angle_alpha   90.00
_cell.angle_beta   90.00
_cell.angle_gamma   90.00
#
_symmetry.space_group_name_H-M   'P 1'
#
loop_
_entity.id
_entity.type
_entity.pdbx_description
1 polymer ?
#
loop_
_entity_poly.entity_id
_entity_poly.type
_entity_poly.pdbx_seq_one_letter_code
_entity_poly.pdbx_strand_id
1 'polypeptide(L)' 'AAVPVLHSVEAGNDPVAEAGCGLTVPPESPQAVAEGLRHLAALPAAERRAMGARGRAFVEARHTYPVLARRFLDACGGRP' A
#
# COMPACT_ATOMS: atom_id res chain seq x y z
N ALA A 1 -13.09 0.16 -1.81
CA ALA A 1 -11.80 -0.54 -2.07
C ALA A 1 -11.18 0.02 -3.35
N ALA A 2 -9.88 -0.19 -3.58
CA ALA A 2 -9.12 0.37 -4.72
C ALA A 2 -9.11 1.92 -4.76
N VAL A 3 -8.76 2.52 -3.63
CA VAL A 3 -8.54 3.97 -3.49
C VAL A 3 -7.09 4.24 -3.06
N PRO A 4 -6.53 5.42 -3.33
CA PRO A 4 -5.21 5.78 -2.82
C PRO A 4 -5.16 5.72 -1.29
N VAL A 5 -3.99 5.39 -0.76
CA VAL A 5 -3.74 5.29 0.69
C VAL A 5 -2.77 6.37 1.14
N LEU A 6 -3.06 7.05 2.24
CA LEU A 6 -2.06 7.82 2.98
C LEU A 6 -1.65 7.00 4.19
N HIS A 7 -0.36 6.65 4.27
CA HIS A 7 0.18 5.79 5.30
C HIS A 7 1.10 6.59 6.22
N SER A 8 0.67 6.78 7.46
CA SER A 8 1.42 7.52 8.48
C SER A 8 2.24 6.53 9.31
N VAL A 9 3.45 6.19 8.87
CA VAL A 9 4.26 5.12 9.48
C VAL A 9 5.76 5.40 9.37
N GLU A 10 6.52 4.85 10.31
CA GLU A 10 7.96 4.62 10.19
C GLU A 10 8.23 3.14 10.47
N ALA A 11 8.32 2.34 9.40
CA ALA A 11 8.52 0.89 9.48
C ALA A 11 9.46 0.42 8.35
N GLY A 12 10.10 -0.72 8.55
CA GLY A 12 11.03 -1.29 7.55
C GLY A 12 10.34 -1.79 6.26
N ASN A 13 9.03 -2.02 6.30
CA ASN A 13 8.21 -2.35 5.14
C ASN A 13 7.25 -1.19 4.82
N ASP A 14 7.20 -0.78 3.56
CA ASP A 14 6.29 0.25 3.09
C ASP A 14 5.47 -0.27 1.91
N PRO A 15 4.36 -0.99 2.16
CA PRO A 15 3.53 -1.54 1.10
C PRO A 15 2.87 -0.46 0.23
N VAL A 16 2.72 0.77 0.73
CA VAL A 16 2.12 1.87 -0.04
C VAL A 16 3.10 2.41 -1.07
N ALA A 17 4.35 2.64 -0.67
CA ALA A 17 5.41 2.99 -1.59
C ALA A 17 5.74 1.82 -2.56
N GLU A 18 5.88 0.59 -2.05
CA GLU A 18 6.15 -0.60 -2.87
C GLU A 18 5.08 -0.84 -3.95
N ALA A 19 3.80 -0.63 -3.61
CA ALA A 19 2.70 -0.76 -4.56
C ALA A 19 2.52 0.49 -5.44
N GLY A 20 3.15 1.61 -5.10
CA GLY A 20 2.89 2.91 -5.70
C GLY A 20 1.42 3.33 -5.59
N CYS A 21 0.74 2.94 -4.51
CA CYS A 21 -0.71 3.10 -4.35
C CYS A 21 -1.11 4.31 -3.51
N GLY A 22 -0.18 5.21 -3.23
CA GLY A 22 -0.44 6.42 -2.46
C GLY A 22 0.84 7.06 -1.93
N LEU A 23 0.78 7.63 -0.73
CA LEU A 23 1.88 8.34 -0.09
C LEU A 23 2.14 7.79 1.31
N THR A 24 3.42 7.76 1.69
CA THR A 24 3.84 7.54 3.07
C THR A 24 4.33 8.86 3.66
N VAL A 25 3.91 9.16 4.89
CA VAL A 25 4.27 10.37 5.62
C VAL A 25 4.78 9.97 7.01
N PRO A 26 5.62 10.81 7.65
CA PRO A 26 6.09 10.57 9.00
C PRO A 26 4.91 10.40 9.98
N PRO A 27 5.01 9.48 10.95
CA PRO A 27 4.05 9.37 12.03
C PRO A 27 4.10 10.59 12.95
N GLU A 28 3.07 10.76 13.78
CA GLU A 28 2.99 11.81 14.81
C GLU A 28 3.08 13.26 14.29
N SER A 29 2.89 13.46 12.98
CA SER A 29 2.86 14.78 12.36
C SER A 29 1.49 15.06 11.72
N PRO A 30 0.57 15.72 12.45
CA PRO A 30 -0.72 16.15 11.90
C PRO A 30 -0.56 17.02 10.64
N GLN A 31 0.49 17.84 10.59
CA GLN A 31 0.83 18.68 9.45
C GLN A 31 1.17 17.84 8.21
N ALA A 32 2.04 16.83 8.35
CA ALA A 32 2.41 15.96 7.23
C ALA A 32 1.22 15.15 6.71
N VAL A 33 0.34 14.67 7.60
CA VAL A 33 -0.91 14.01 7.22
C VAL A 33 -1.81 14.95 6.43
N ALA A 34 -2.03 16.17 6.91
CA ALA A 34 -2.87 17.15 6.24
C ALA A 34 -2.33 17.55 4.86
N GLU A 35 -1.02 17.75 4.74
CA GLU A 35 -0.35 18.04 3.47
C GLU A 35 -0.44 16.87 2.49
N GLY A 36 -0.20 15.64 2.94
CA GLY A 36 -0.33 14.45 2.09
C GLY A 36 -1.76 14.23 1.61
N LEU A 37 -2.77 14.48 2.44
CA LEU A 37 -4.18 14.42 2.02
C LEU A 37 -4.50 15.49 0.97
N ARG A 38 -4.05 16.73 1.17
CA ARG A 38 -4.21 17.81 0.18
C ARG A 38 -3.51 17.47 -1.14
N HIS A 39 -2.31 16.91 -1.08
CA HIS A 39 -1.58 16.46 -2.26
C HIS A 39 -2.38 15.42 -3.03
N LEU A 40 -2.83 14.34 -2.38
CA LEU A 40 -3.65 13.31 -3.01
C LEU A 40 -4.93 13.91 -3.63
N ALA A 41 -5.61 14.82 -2.91
CA ALA A 41 -6.82 15.46 -3.40
C ALA A 41 -6.58 16.34 -4.63
N ALA A 42 -5.42 16.99 -4.72
CA ALA A 42 -5.02 17.84 -5.84
C ALA A 42 -4.65 17.06 -7.12
N LEU A 43 -4.30 15.78 -7.01
CA LEU A 43 -4.01 14.95 -8.18
C LEU A 43 -5.25 14.80 -9.09
N PRO A 44 -5.07 14.63 -10.42
CA PRO A 44 -6.17 14.29 -11.31
C PRO A 44 -6.91 13.03 -10.85
N ALA A 45 -8.23 13.02 -11.02
CA ALA A 45 -9.05 11.86 -10.64
C ALA A 45 -8.61 10.55 -11.34
N ALA A 46 -8.11 10.66 -12.57
CA ALA A 46 -7.54 9.52 -13.30
C ALA A 46 -6.30 8.95 -12.60
N GLU A 47 -5.41 9.81 -12.10
CA GLU A 47 -4.20 9.39 -11.40
C GLU A 47 -4.52 8.71 -10.06
N ARG A 48 -5.47 9.28 -9.30
CA ARG A 48 -5.97 8.64 -8.07
C ARG A 48 -6.58 7.25 -8.33
N ARG A 49 -7.34 7.11 -9.43
CA ARG A 49 -7.89 5.80 -9.82
C ARG A 49 -6.79 4.81 -10.19
N ALA A 50 -5.76 5.26 -10.91
CA ALA A 50 -4.60 4.44 -11.25
C ALA A 50 -3.83 3.99 -9.99
N MET A 51 -3.62 4.88 -9.02
CA MET A 51 -3.04 4.55 -7.70
C MET A 51 -3.85 3.45 -6.99
N GLY A 52 -5.17 3.63 -6.89
CA GLY A 52 -6.05 2.64 -6.29
C GLY A 52 -6.03 1.28 -6.99
N ALA A 53 -5.98 1.28 -8.32
CA ALA A 53 -5.88 0.06 -9.13
C ALA A 53 -4.55 -0.69 -8.89
N ARG A 54 -3.43 0.04 -8.79
CA ARG A 54 -2.12 -0.55 -8.44
C ARG A 54 -2.14 -1.20 -7.07
N GLY A 55 -2.72 -0.53 -6.06
CA GLY A 55 -2.86 -1.08 -4.71
C GLY A 55 -3.66 -2.38 -4.69
N ARG A 56 -4.77 -2.42 -5.43
CA ARG A 56 -5.57 -3.66 -5.58
C ARG A 56 -4.76 -4.78 -6.22
N ALA A 57 -4.12 -4.51 -7.36
CA ALA A 57 -3.31 -5.50 -8.07
C ALA A 57 -2.16 -6.04 -7.19
N PHE A 58 -1.52 -5.17 -6.41
CA PHE A 58 -0.47 -5.55 -5.48
C PHE A 58 -0.96 -6.52 -4.40
N VAL A 59 -2.11 -6.23 -3.78
CA VAL A 59 -2.72 -7.11 -2.77
C VAL A 59 -3.12 -8.45 -3.38
N GLU A 60 -3.79 -8.43 -4.53
CA GLU A 60 -4.22 -9.65 -5.24
C GLU A 60 -3.04 -10.57 -5.57
N ALA A 61 -1.91 -9.99 -6.01
CA ALA A 61 -0.72 -10.74 -6.39
C ALA A 61 0.14 -11.23 -5.21
N ARG A 62 0.11 -10.54 -4.05
CA ARG A 62 1.12 -10.75 -2.98
C ARG A 62 0.56 -11.07 -1.60
N HIS A 63 -0.67 -10.65 -1.31
CA HIS A 63 -1.21 -10.62 0.05
C HIS A 63 -2.57 -11.31 0.18
N THR A 64 -2.99 -12.09 -0.81
CA THR A 64 -4.14 -12.98 -0.67
C THR A 64 -3.80 -14.19 0.19
N TYR A 65 -4.82 -14.75 0.85
CA TYR A 65 -4.65 -15.94 1.70
C TYR A 65 -3.91 -17.10 1.00
N PRO A 66 -4.24 -17.49 -0.25
CA PRO A 66 -3.50 -18.55 -0.94
C PRO A 66 -2.00 -18.24 -1.11
N VAL A 67 -1.66 -16.99 -1.43
CA VAL A 67 -0.26 -16.56 -1.59
C VAL A 67 0.46 -16.59 -0.24
N LEU A 68 -0.16 -16.04 0.81
CA LEU A 68 0.43 -16.02 2.15
C LEU A 68 0.59 -17.42 2.74
N ALA A 69 -0.39 -18.30 2.55
CA ALA A 69 -0.32 -19.70 3.00
C ALA A 69 0.82 -20.46 2.32
N ARG A 70 0.98 -20.31 1.00
CA ARG A 70 2.13 -20.91 0.28
C ARG A 70 3.46 -20.39 0.82
N ARG A 71 3.62 -19.07 0.95
CA ARG A 71 4.85 -18.45 1.49
C ARG A 71 5.18 -18.94 2.89
N PHE A 72 4.16 -19.13 3.73
CA PHE A 72 4.33 -19.65 5.07
C PHE A 72 4.83 -21.11 5.06
N LEU A 73 4.21 -21.98 4.26
CA LEU A 73 4.64 -23.37 4.11
C LEU A 73 6.09 -23.48 3.60
N ASP A 74 6.43 -22.68 2.58
CA ASP A 74 7.79 -22.63 2.02
C ASP A 74 8.82 -22.22 3.10
N ALA A 75 8.50 -21.21 3.91
CA ALA A 75 9.36 -20.74 5.01
C ALA A 75 9.53 -21.78 6.13
N CYS A 76 8.52 -22.62 6.35
CA CYS A 76 8.57 -23.73 7.31
C CYS A 76 9.23 -25.01 6.75
N GLY A 77 9.70 -25.01 5.50
CA GLY A 77 10.31 -26.19 4.86
C GLY A 77 9.30 -27.23 4.37
N GLY A 78 8.01 -26.88 4.32
CA GLY A 78 6.97 -27.69 3.70
C GLY A 78 7.16 -27.69 2.18
N ARG A 79 7.83 -28.71 1.65
CA ARG A 79 7.80 -28.97 0.20
C ARG A 79 6.36 -29.33 -0.21
N PRO A 80 5.94 -28.93 -1.42
CA PRO A 80 4.54 -29.02 -1.87
C PRO A 80 3.93 -30.41 -1.76
#